data_AF-A0A7J7JVU7-F1
#
_entry.id   AF-A0A7J7JVU7-F1
#
_cell.length_a   1.000
_cell.length_b   1.000
_cell.length_c   1.000
_cell.angle_alpha   90.00
_cell.angle_beta   90.00
_cell.angle_gamma   90.00
#
_symmetry.space_group_name_H-M   'P 1'
#
loop_
_entity.id
_entity.type
_entity.pdbx_description
1 polymer ?
#
loop_
_entity_poly.entity_id
_entity_poly.type
_entity_poly.pdbx_seq_one_letter_code
_entity_poly.pdbx_strand_id
1 'polypeptide(L)'
;MEPSFKKQKLAGQSVETNQQSYSPQQPSFKNPNFVHSMKLAATSKRRLWKNLKQIQAAEKALPWKPTDVTYSSLDAPPSFYPAKKYSDISGLPAKYVDPHTKLRYASADDWLNLRSASITCSYEEEAPGALDSSSC
;
A
#
# COMPACT_ATOMS: atom_id res chain seq x y z
N MET A 1 14.51 54.34 -49.12
CA MET A 1 14.54 53.32 -50.20
C MET A 1 15.16 52.08 -49.58
N GLU A 2 14.33 51.22 -48.98
CA GLU A 2 14.75 50.00 -48.26
C GLU A 2 15.14 48.89 -49.25
N PRO A 3 16.33 48.28 -49.17
CA PRO A 3 16.63 47.06 -49.92
C PRO A 3 16.17 45.82 -49.13
N SER A 4 15.21 45.11 -49.71
CA SER A 4 14.68 43.82 -49.27
C SER A 4 15.78 42.73 -49.28
N PHE A 5 16.19 42.25 -48.12
CA PHE A 5 17.04 41.07 -47.99
C PHE A 5 16.20 39.83 -47.73
N LYS A 6 16.00 39.03 -48.78
CA LYS A 6 15.36 37.71 -48.74
C LYS A 6 16.23 36.74 -47.94
N LYS A 7 15.73 36.24 -46.80
CA LYS A 7 16.40 35.17 -46.03
C LYS A 7 16.34 33.86 -46.80
N GLN A 8 17.52 33.28 -47.03
CA GLN A 8 17.72 31.95 -47.59
C GLN A 8 17.42 30.87 -46.55
N LYS A 9 16.74 29.79 -46.96
CA LYS A 9 16.42 28.61 -46.13
C LYS A 9 17.57 27.60 -46.24
N LEU A 10 18.29 27.36 -45.15
CA LEU A 10 19.27 26.28 -45.04
C LEU A 10 18.57 25.03 -44.49
N ALA A 11 18.75 23.90 -45.16
CA ALA A 11 18.24 22.59 -44.79
C ALA A 11 18.91 22.08 -43.51
N GLY A 12 18.11 21.60 -42.56
CA GLY A 12 18.53 20.88 -41.36
C GLY A 12 17.78 19.56 -41.29
N GLN A 13 18.54 18.48 -41.05
CA GLN A 13 18.22 17.07 -41.19
C GLN A 13 16.98 16.57 -40.41
N SER A 14 16.27 15.62 -41.02
CA SER A 14 15.27 14.76 -40.42
C SER A 14 15.92 13.78 -39.43
N VAL A 15 15.57 13.88 -38.16
CA VAL A 15 15.75 12.82 -37.16
C VAL A 15 14.41 12.12 -36.97
N GLU A 16 14.35 10.86 -37.41
CA GLU A 16 13.17 10.00 -37.39
C GLU A 16 12.99 9.33 -36.00
N THR A 17 11.81 9.59 -35.44
CA THR A 17 10.90 8.64 -34.74
C THR A 17 11.40 7.75 -33.59
N ASN A 18 10.98 8.09 -32.37
CA ASN A 18 10.07 7.23 -31.62
C ASN A 18 9.19 8.09 -30.68
N GLN A 19 8.14 8.69 -31.25
CA GLN A 19 7.09 9.31 -30.46
C GLN A 19 6.11 8.19 -30.07
N GLN A 20 6.32 7.56 -28.92
CA GLN A 20 5.23 6.86 -28.26
C GLN A 20 4.22 7.92 -27.82
N SER A 21 3.24 8.14 -28.69
CA SER A 21 2.06 8.95 -28.42
C SER A 21 1.30 8.31 -27.26
N TYR A 22 1.53 8.81 -26.05
CA TYR A 22 0.63 8.59 -24.92
C TYR A 22 -0.67 9.33 -25.21
N SER A 23 -1.53 8.75 -26.05
CA SER A 23 -2.94 9.14 -26.03
C SER A 23 -3.46 8.73 -24.65
N PRO A 24 -4.01 9.67 -23.85
CA PRO A 24 -4.63 9.31 -22.59
C PRO A 24 -5.82 8.43 -22.91
N GLN A 25 -5.61 7.12 -22.83
CA GLN A 25 -6.66 6.12 -23.00
C GLN A 25 -7.75 6.50 -22.03
N GLN A 26 -8.91 6.89 -22.56
CA GLN A 26 -10.02 7.34 -21.73
C GLN A 26 -10.33 6.21 -20.74
N PRO A 27 -10.33 6.50 -19.43
CA PRO A 27 -10.56 5.46 -18.44
C PRO A 27 -11.92 4.84 -18.72
N SER A 28 -12.00 3.51 -18.60
CA SER A 28 -13.14 2.71 -19.09
C SER A 28 -14.49 3.18 -18.57
N PHE A 29 -14.54 3.81 -17.39
CA PHE A 29 -15.76 4.39 -16.81
C PHE A 29 -16.32 5.60 -17.57
N LYS A 30 -15.55 6.23 -18.47
CA LYS A 30 -15.99 7.36 -19.30
C LYS A 30 -16.47 6.93 -20.69
N ASN A 31 -16.36 5.66 -21.04
CA ASN A 31 -16.77 5.18 -22.35
C ASN A 31 -18.30 4.96 -22.34
N PRO A 32 -19.09 5.68 -23.16
CA PRO A 32 -20.56 5.51 -23.19
C PRO A 32 -20.97 4.11 -23.66
N ASN A 33 -20.08 3.40 -24.36
CA ASN A 33 -20.25 2.01 -24.79
C ASN A 33 -19.66 0.99 -23.80
N PHE A 34 -19.31 1.39 -22.57
CA PHE A 34 -18.69 0.48 -21.61
C PHE A 34 -19.69 -0.56 -21.11
N VAL A 35 -19.61 -1.75 -21.69
CA VAL A 35 -20.35 -2.91 -21.20
C VAL A 35 -19.67 -3.40 -19.92
N HIS A 36 -20.31 -3.20 -18.76
CA HIS A 36 -19.90 -3.89 -17.54
C HIS A 36 -19.93 -5.40 -17.80
N SER A 37 -18.80 -6.06 -17.59
CA SER A 37 -18.62 -7.51 -17.76
C SER A 37 -19.62 -8.37 -16.96
N MET A 38 -20.43 -7.76 -16.09
CA MET A 38 -21.54 -8.42 -15.39
C MET A 38 -22.63 -8.95 -16.33
N LYS A 39 -22.89 -8.32 -17.49
CA LYS A 39 -24.02 -8.72 -18.36
C LYS A 39 -23.79 -10.00 -19.17
N LEU A 40 -22.55 -10.49 -19.27
CA LEU A 40 -22.22 -11.74 -19.97
C LEU A 40 -22.07 -12.95 -19.02
N ALA A 41 -22.23 -12.75 -17.71
CA ALA A 41 -22.04 -13.79 -16.69
C ALA A 41 -23.32 -14.56 -16.34
N ALA A 42 -24.34 -14.58 -17.22
CA ALA A 42 -25.59 -15.32 -16.99
C ALA A 42 -25.43 -16.85 -17.10
N THR A 43 -24.30 -17.36 -17.60
CA THR A 43 -24.06 -18.82 -17.77
C THR A 43 -22.74 -19.33 -17.18
N SER A 44 -21.81 -18.48 -16.74
CA SER A 44 -20.52 -18.96 -16.24
C SER A 44 -20.15 -18.34 -14.91
N LYS A 45 -20.40 -19.12 -13.85
CA LYS A 45 -19.89 -19.07 -12.47
C LYS A 45 -19.85 -17.67 -11.84
N ARG A 46 -20.73 -17.47 -10.84
CA ARG A 46 -20.72 -16.32 -9.91
C ARG A 46 -19.28 -15.95 -9.55
N ARG A 47 -18.96 -14.65 -9.49
CA ARG A 47 -17.67 -14.17 -8.96
C ARG A 47 -17.50 -14.67 -7.53
N LEU A 48 -16.84 -15.81 -7.35
CA LEU A 48 -16.40 -16.27 -6.04
C LEU A 48 -15.20 -15.42 -5.62
N TRP A 49 -15.12 -15.05 -4.35
CA TRP A 49 -13.89 -14.53 -3.75
C TRP A 49 -12.79 -15.57 -3.94
N LYS A 50 -11.86 -15.28 -4.86
CA LYS A 50 -10.69 -16.11 -5.12
C LYS A 50 -9.67 -15.84 -4.02
N ASN A 51 -9.06 -16.89 -3.50
CA ASN A 51 -7.94 -16.74 -2.58
C ASN A 51 -6.71 -16.20 -3.34
N LEU A 52 -5.80 -15.51 -2.66
CA LEU A 52 -4.58 -14.95 -3.26
C LEU A 52 -3.81 -15.99 -4.09
N LYS A 53 -3.68 -17.23 -3.60
CA LYS A 53 -3.00 -18.32 -4.31
C LYS A 53 -3.66 -18.63 -5.66
N GLN A 54 -4.99 -18.60 -5.73
CA GLN A 54 -5.73 -18.86 -6.96
C GLN A 54 -5.57 -17.72 -7.98
N ILE A 55 -5.52 -16.47 -7.50
CA ILE A 55 -5.28 -15.29 -8.34
C ILE A 55 -3.88 -15.39 -8.95
N GLN A 56 -2.85 -15.60 -8.13
CA GLN A 56 -1.47 -15.73 -8.59
C GLN A 56 -1.28 -16.89 -9.60
N ALA A 57 -1.96 -18.02 -9.38
CA ALA A 57 -1.90 -19.16 -10.31
C ALA A 57 -2.57 -18.84 -11.66
N ALA A 58 -3.74 -18.19 -11.63
CA ALA A 58 -4.43 -17.77 -12.84
C ALA A 58 -3.63 -16.71 -13.61
N GLU A 59 -3.00 -15.76 -12.90
CA GLU A 59 -2.11 -14.77 -13.49
C GLU A 59 -0.92 -15.47 -14.17
N LYS A 60 -0.16 -16.33 -13.49
CA LYS A 60 0.99 -17.00 -14.12
C LYS A 60 0.67 -17.81 -15.39
N ALA A 61 -0.58 -18.26 -15.57
CA ALA A 61 -1.02 -19.03 -16.74
C ALA A 61 -1.42 -18.16 -17.95
N LEU A 62 -1.62 -16.85 -17.77
CA LEU A 62 -2.03 -15.92 -18.83
C LEU A 62 -0.80 -15.26 -19.47
N PRO A 63 -0.82 -14.97 -20.79
CA PRO A 63 0.27 -14.27 -21.47
C PRO A 63 0.23 -12.77 -21.16
N TRP A 64 0.70 -12.37 -19.98
CA TRP A 64 0.80 -10.96 -19.58
C TRP A 64 1.87 -10.22 -20.37
N LYS A 65 1.60 -8.97 -20.71
CA LYS A 65 2.66 -8.06 -21.18
C LYS A 65 3.47 -7.58 -19.98
N PRO A 66 4.77 -7.26 -20.15
CA PRO A 66 5.60 -6.75 -19.06
C PRO A 66 5.14 -5.40 -18.49
N THR A 67 4.24 -4.70 -19.21
CA THR A 67 3.62 -3.44 -18.77
C THR A 67 2.37 -3.63 -17.92
N ASP A 68 1.84 -4.86 -17.85
CA ASP A 68 0.57 -5.14 -17.19
C ASP A 68 0.76 -5.29 -15.68
N VAL A 69 -0.13 -4.66 -14.91
CA VAL A 69 -0.09 -4.70 -13.45
C VAL A 69 -0.62 -6.05 -12.96
N THR A 70 0.23 -6.80 -12.27
CA THR A 70 -0.08 -8.11 -11.66
C THR A 70 -0.22 -7.95 -10.15
N TYR A 71 -0.96 -8.84 -9.46
CA TYR A 71 -1.11 -8.75 -8.00
C TYR A 71 0.23 -8.70 -7.23
N SER A 72 1.27 -9.37 -7.74
CA SER A 72 2.62 -9.35 -7.16
C SER A 72 3.37 -8.02 -7.33
N SER A 73 2.94 -7.17 -8.26
CA SER A 73 3.53 -5.84 -8.48
C SER A 73 2.91 -4.75 -7.61
N LEU A 74 1.81 -5.06 -6.93
CA LEU A 74 1.12 -4.16 -6.02
C LEU A 74 1.80 -4.19 -4.65
N ASP A 75 2.80 -3.34 -4.46
CA ASP A 75 3.35 -3.07 -3.13
C ASP A 75 2.96 -1.66 -2.68
N ALA A 76 2.77 -1.49 -1.38
CA ALA A 76 2.51 -0.17 -0.81
C ALA A 76 3.80 0.66 -0.89
N PRO A 77 3.73 1.97 -1.20
CA PRO A 77 4.91 2.81 -1.13
C PRO A 77 5.43 2.86 0.33
N PRO A 78 6.76 2.96 0.52
CA PRO A 78 7.32 3.10 1.86
C PRO A 78 6.83 4.40 2.52
N SER A 79 6.79 4.43 3.86
CA SER A 79 6.36 5.63 4.58
C SER A 79 7.40 6.74 4.46
N PHE A 80 6.98 7.91 3.98
CA PHE A 80 7.84 9.10 3.87
C PHE A 80 8.02 9.84 5.20
N TYR A 81 7.09 9.67 6.15
CA TYR A 81 7.15 10.34 7.43
C TYR A 81 7.97 9.53 8.44
N PRO A 82 8.87 10.16 9.21
CA PRO A 82 9.60 9.47 10.25
C PRO A 82 8.64 8.96 11.33
N ALA A 83 8.84 7.71 11.76
CA ALA A 83 8.04 7.13 12.82
C ALA A 83 8.28 7.84 14.16
N LYS A 84 7.19 8.22 14.83
CA LYS A 84 7.24 8.73 16.21
C LYS A 84 7.57 7.57 17.15
N LYS A 85 8.42 7.84 18.14
CA LYS A 85 8.87 6.83 19.11
C LYS A 85 8.10 6.99 20.41
N TYR A 86 7.44 5.92 20.83
CA TYR A 86 6.67 5.84 22.06
C TYR A 86 7.24 4.76 22.98
N SER A 87 6.94 4.87 24.27
CA SER A 87 7.25 3.88 25.29
C SER A 87 6.39 2.65 25.06
N ASP A 88 7.00 1.46 25.15
CA ASP A 88 6.28 0.19 24.95
C ASP A 88 5.38 -0.16 26.14
N ILE A 89 5.53 0.54 27.28
CA ILE A 89 4.73 0.34 28.50
C ILE A 89 3.66 1.42 28.62
N SER A 90 4.07 2.69 28.70
CA SER A 90 3.16 3.80 29.02
C SER A 90 2.53 4.47 27.79
N GLY A 91 2.99 4.18 26.57
CA GLY A 91 2.52 4.83 25.35
C GLY A 91 2.89 6.31 25.21
N LEU A 92 3.66 6.87 26.16
CA LEU A 92 4.16 8.24 26.13
C LEU A 92 5.36 8.39 25.17
N PRO A 93 5.68 9.60 24.66
CA PRO A 93 6.84 9.79 23.79
C PRO A 93 8.14 9.37 24.50
N ALA A 94 8.85 8.39 23.93
CA ALA A 94 10.05 7.82 24.53
C ALA A 94 11.33 8.38 23.91
N LYS A 95 12.22 8.87 24.77
CA LYS A 95 13.54 9.38 24.38
C LYS A 95 14.63 8.31 24.45
N TYR A 96 14.46 7.29 25.28
CA TYR A 96 15.49 6.30 25.60
C TYR A 96 15.08 4.89 25.20
N VAL A 97 16.08 4.05 24.97
CA VAL A 97 15.94 2.65 24.57
C VAL A 97 16.93 1.82 25.37
N ASP A 98 16.48 0.72 25.94
CA ASP A 98 17.36 -0.23 26.65
C ASP A 98 18.27 -0.97 25.64
N PRO A 99 19.60 -0.97 25.78
CA PRO A 99 20.50 -1.69 24.88
C PRO A 99 20.30 -3.22 24.88
N HIS A 100 19.76 -3.81 25.95
CA HIS A 100 19.58 -5.26 26.03
C HIS A 100 18.27 -5.71 25.38
N THR A 101 17.13 -5.19 25.84
CA THR A 101 15.80 -5.58 25.35
C THR A 101 15.37 -4.83 24.09
N LYS A 102 16.02 -3.71 23.76
CA LYS A 102 15.62 -2.76 22.71
C LYS A 102 14.24 -2.14 22.92
N LEU A 103 13.67 -2.27 24.12
CA LEU A 103 12.41 -1.65 24.51
C LEU A 103 12.63 -0.18 24.83
N ARG A 104 11.64 0.64 24.49
CA ARG A 104 11.64 2.08 24.70
C ARG A 104 10.90 2.44 25.97
N TYR A 105 11.44 3.41 26.70
CA TYR A 105 10.83 3.91 27.94
C TYR A 105 10.87 5.43 28.00
N ALA A 106 9.90 6.02 28.70
CA ALA A 106 9.81 7.46 28.90
C ALA A 106 10.20 7.90 30.32
N SER A 107 9.82 7.10 31.33
CA SER A 107 10.06 7.39 32.76
C SER A 107 11.01 6.39 33.41
N ALA A 108 11.51 6.71 34.61
CA ALA A 108 12.25 5.79 35.46
C ALA A 108 11.37 4.61 35.92
N ASP A 109 10.08 4.85 36.16
CA ASP A 109 9.14 3.79 36.54
C ASP A 109 8.98 2.76 35.42
N ASP A 110 8.86 3.22 34.17
CA ASP A 110 8.88 2.34 32.99
C ASP A 110 10.18 1.52 32.93
N TRP A 111 11.32 2.14 33.23
CA TRP A 111 12.61 1.42 33.24
C TRP A 111 12.68 0.35 34.33
N LEU A 112 12.16 0.64 35.52
CA LEU A 112 12.03 -0.35 36.60
C LEU A 112 11.10 -1.49 36.19
N ASN A 113 9.96 -1.14 35.58
CA ASN A 113 8.99 -2.10 35.06
C ASN A 113 9.60 -3.00 33.97
N LEU A 114 10.44 -2.47 33.08
CA LEU A 114 11.15 -3.28 32.08
C LEU A 114 12.07 -4.33 32.72
N ARG A 115 12.74 -3.96 33.81
CA ARG A 115 13.69 -4.85 34.50
C ARG A 115 13.01 -5.81 35.49
N SER A 116 11.85 -5.46 36.02
CA SER A 116 11.02 -6.37 36.82
C SER A 116 10.22 -7.33 35.93
N ALA A 117 9.71 -6.85 34.79
CA ALA A 117 8.91 -7.62 33.85
C ALA A 117 9.68 -8.75 33.14
N SER A 118 11.02 -8.79 33.22
CA SER A 118 11.80 -9.96 32.80
C SER A 118 11.48 -11.24 33.59
N ILE A 119 10.59 -11.16 34.59
CA ILE A 119 10.04 -12.30 35.34
C ILE A 119 8.53 -12.50 35.10
N THR A 120 7.80 -11.48 34.65
CA THR A 120 6.32 -11.52 34.58
C THR A 120 5.80 -10.82 33.34
N CYS A 121 5.80 -11.52 32.20
CA CYS A 121 4.81 -11.25 31.15
C CYS A 121 3.43 -11.73 31.65
N SER A 122 2.81 -10.98 32.56
CA SER A 122 1.43 -11.23 32.98
C SER A 122 0.50 -10.38 32.12
N TYR A 123 -0.24 -11.07 31.26
CA TYR A 123 -1.54 -10.62 30.77
C TYR A 123 -2.37 -10.31 32.03
N GLU A 124 -2.77 -9.05 32.26
CA GLU A 124 -3.93 -8.84 33.12
C GLU A 124 -5.15 -9.30 32.33
N GLU A 125 -5.56 -10.54 32.60
CA GLU A 125 -6.89 -11.04 32.25
C GLU A 125 -7.90 -10.41 33.22
N GLU A 126 -8.27 -9.16 32.97
CA GLU A 126 -9.44 -8.56 33.62
C GLU A 126 -10.72 -9.04 32.93
N ALA A 127 -11.11 -10.29 33.18
CA ALA A 127 -12.50 -10.76 33.14
C ALA A 127 -12.61 -12.09 33.92
N PRO A 128 -13.32 -12.13 35.06
CA PRO A 128 -14.73 -12.49 35.00
C PRO A 128 -15.60 -11.78 36.06
N GLY A 129 -16.32 -10.73 35.65
CA GLY A 129 -17.44 -10.17 36.42
C GLY A 129 -18.73 -10.95 36.17
N ALA A 130 -18.75 -12.25 36.51
CA ALA A 130 -19.98 -13.03 36.65
C ALA A 130 -20.44 -12.93 38.11
N LEU A 131 -21.34 -11.99 38.38
CA LEU A 131 -22.23 -12.09 39.53
C LEU A 131 -23.60 -12.48 38.98
N ASP A 132 -23.89 -13.78 39.01
CA ASP A 132 -25.26 -14.20 39.20
C ASP A 132 -25.69 -13.70 40.59
N SER A 133 -26.74 -12.89 40.63
CA SER A 133 -27.51 -12.68 41.84
C SER A 133 -28.89 -13.21 41.55
N SER A 134 -29.07 -14.49 41.86
CA SER A 134 -30.39 -15.03 42.18
C SER A 134 -31.02 -14.18 43.27
N SER A 135 -32.13 -13.54 42.96
CA SER A 135 -33.06 -12.99 43.94
C SER A 135 -34.47 -13.27 43.43
N CYS A 136 -35.10 -14.27 44.06
CA CYS A 136 -36.50 -14.69 44.08
C CYS A 136 -37.31 -14.68 42.77
#